data_AF-A0A538QX92-F1
#
_entry.id   AF-A0A538QX92-F1
#
_cell.length_a   1.000
_cell.length_b   1.000
_cell.length_c   1.000
_cell.angle_alpha   90.00
_cell.angle_beta   90.00
_cell.angle_gamma   90.00
#
_symmetry.space_group_name_H-M   'P 1'
#
loop_
_entity.id
_entity.type
_entity.pdbx_description
1 polymer ?
#
loop_
_entity_poly.entity_id
_entity_poly.type
_entity_poly.pdbx_seq_one_letter_code
_entity_poly.pdbx_strand_id
1 'polypeptide(L)'
;MTTPGGGGDKVTYLPYAQSEPALKRVLSNVFTKVMAIPSLDDKRYLADNAIAYVFVPTLSTDSSSDSAFTWPPTRFTVTLDCRAVDASGALVWQQRVTGEGRAEFSEFKHDRGLAGWRAIQDAFQKLQGAIRTASELR
;
A
#
# COMPACT_ATOMS: atom_id res chain seq x y z
N MET A 1 10.46 -6.53 -12.68
CA MET A 1 10.85 -5.11 -12.61
C MET A 1 12.28 -5.08 -12.09
N THR A 2 13.18 -4.41 -12.81
CA THR A 2 14.61 -4.38 -12.52
C THR A 2 14.95 -2.98 -12.03
N THR A 3 15.30 -2.82 -10.76
CA THR A 3 15.87 -1.57 -10.24
C THR A 3 17.40 -1.62 -10.42
N PRO A 4 18.02 -0.61 -11.03
CA PRO A 4 19.48 -0.50 -11.10
C PRO A 4 19.97 0.20 -9.84
N GLY A 5 20.50 -0.56 -8.87
CA GLY A 5 21.09 0.07 -7.69
C GLY A 5 21.31 -0.88 -6.52
N GLY A 6 22.50 -1.48 -6.50
CA GLY A 6 23.26 -1.88 -5.29
C GLY A 6 22.49 -2.53 -4.14
N GLY A 7 22.55 -3.88 -4.06
CA GLY A 7 22.39 -4.62 -2.81
C GLY A 7 21.04 -4.47 -2.10
N GLY A 8 19.95 -4.30 -2.85
CA GLY A 8 18.58 -4.05 -2.37
C GLY A 8 17.63 -5.26 -2.43
N ASP A 9 18.09 -6.45 -2.85
CA ASP A 9 17.22 -7.59 -3.17
C ASP A 9 16.47 -8.23 -1.99
N LYS A 10 16.71 -7.79 -0.75
CA LYS A 10 16.01 -8.31 0.45
C LYS A 10 14.85 -7.44 0.95
N VAL A 11 14.66 -6.23 0.43
CA VAL A 11 13.54 -5.37 0.84
C VAL A 11 12.24 -5.76 0.14
N THR A 12 12.30 -6.57 -0.93
CA THR A 12 11.15 -7.08 -1.68
C THR A 12 10.17 -7.91 -0.83
N TYR A 13 10.61 -8.47 0.30
CA TYR A 13 9.78 -9.36 1.14
C TYR A 13 8.92 -8.63 2.20
N LEU A 14 9.28 -7.41 2.61
CA LEU A 14 8.58 -6.72 3.71
C LEU A 14 7.29 -5.98 3.30
N PRO A 15 7.19 -5.32 2.13
CA PRO A 15 6.00 -4.55 1.76
C PRO A 15 4.76 -5.42 1.52
N TYR A 16 4.92 -6.59 0.89
CA TYR A 16 3.78 -7.41 0.45
C TYR A 16 3.14 -8.23 1.57
N ALA A 17 3.93 -8.81 2.47
CA ALA A 17 3.40 -9.65 3.54
C ALA A 17 2.52 -8.87 4.53
N GLN A 18 2.70 -7.55 4.61
CA GLN A 18 2.01 -6.67 5.56
C GLN A 18 1.05 -5.69 4.89
N SER A 19 1.06 -5.58 3.56
CA SER A 19 0.15 -4.70 2.83
C SER A 19 -1.30 -5.17 2.87
N GLU A 20 -1.54 -6.48 2.81
CA GLU A 20 -2.89 -7.04 2.91
C GLU A 20 -3.54 -6.78 4.28
N PRO A 21 -2.92 -7.11 5.44
CA PRO A 21 -3.51 -6.79 6.73
C PRO A 21 -3.62 -5.28 6.97
N ALA A 22 -2.67 -4.47 6.48
CA ALA A 22 -2.76 -3.01 6.57
C ALA A 22 -3.93 -2.45 5.75
N LEU A 23 -4.10 -2.89 4.50
CA LEU A 23 -5.22 -2.49 3.65
C LEU A 23 -6.55 -2.91 4.26
N LYS A 24 -6.65 -4.16 4.72
CA LYS A 24 -7.85 -4.65 5.41
C LYS A 24 -8.19 -3.76 6.60
N ARG A 25 -7.20 -3.39 7.40
CA ARG A 25 -7.40 -2.48 8.55
C ARG A 25 -7.90 -1.10 8.12
N VAL A 26 -7.30 -0.51 7.09
CA VAL A 26 -7.72 0.79 6.53
C VAL A 26 -9.17 0.73 6.07
N LEU A 27 -9.54 -0.29 5.30
CA LEU A 27 -10.90 -0.47 4.81
C LEU A 27 -11.88 -0.71 5.97
N SER A 28 -11.52 -1.53 6.95
CA SER A 28 -12.36 -1.79 8.14
C SER A 28 -12.53 -0.57 9.05
N ASN A 29 -11.75 0.50 8.89
CA ASN A 29 -11.96 1.77 9.58
C ASN A 29 -12.98 2.68 8.89
N VAL A 30 -13.51 2.28 7.73
CA VAL A 30 -14.46 3.05 6.91
C VAL A 30 -15.72 2.23 6.62
N PHE A 31 -15.56 0.96 6.24
CA PHE A 31 -16.66 0.07 5.85
C PHE A 31 -17.05 -0.90 6.96
N THR A 32 -18.33 -1.26 7.01
CA THR A 32 -18.92 -2.14 8.03
C THR A 32 -18.51 -3.60 7.88
N LYS A 33 -18.35 -4.08 6.64
CA LYS A 33 -17.95 -5.46 6.33
C LYS A 33 -16.84 -5.43 5.28
N VAL A 34 -15.70 -6.03 5.62
CA VAL A 34 -14.53 -6.13 4.74
C VAL A 34 -14.06 -7.57 4.73
N MET A 35 -13.90 -8.12 3.53
CA MET A 35 -13.43 -9.49 3.34
C MET A 35 -12.53 -9.58 2.12
N ALA A 36 -11.56 -10.49 2.18
CA ALA A 36 -10.80 -10.86 1.01
C ALA A 36 -11.70 -11.65 0.06
N ILE A 37 -11.53 -11.44 -1.24
CA ILE A 37 -12.23 -12.19 -2.28
C ILE A 37 -11.23 -13.09 -3.01
N PRO A 38 -11.65 -14.26 -3.50
CA PRO A 38 -10.76 -15.17 -4.22
C PRO A 38 -10.39 -14.65 -5.62
N SER A 39 -11.30 -13.94 -6.28
CA SER A 39 -11.11 -13.39 -7.63
C SER A 39 -12.04 -12.22 -7.89
N LEU A 40 -11.62 -11.29 -8.75
CA LEU A 40 -12.46 -10.22 -9.29
C LEU A 40 -13.57 -10.74 -10.21
N ASP A 41 -13.35 -11.89 -10.84
CA ASP A 41 -14.28 -12.45 -11.83
C ASP A 41 -15.34 -13.38 -11.21
N ASP A 42 -15.26 -13.65 -9.91
CA ASP A 42 -16.23 -14.48 -9.19
C ASP A 42 -17.50 -13.70 -8.85
N LYS A 43 -18.28 -13.38 -9.89
CA LYS A 43 -19.54 -12.62 -9.77
C LYS A 43 -20.53 -13.27 -8.82
N ARG A 44 -20.50 -14.60 -8.70
CA ARG A 44 -21.37 -15.33 -7.79
C ARG A 44 -20.98 -15.04 -6.34
N TYR A 45 -19.69 -15.11 -6.01
CA TYR A 45 -19.21 -14.75 -4.67
C TYR A 45 -19.52 -13.31 -4.31
N LEU A 46 -19.35 -12.38 -5.26
CA LEU A 46 -19.67 -10.96 -5.06
C LEU A 46 -21.17 -10.77 -4.77
N ALA A 47 -22.04 -11.43 -5.54
CA ALA A 47 -23.49 -11.36 -5.35
C ALA A 47 -23.94 -12.01 -4.02
N ASP A 48 -23.47 -13.23 -3.72
CA ASP A 48 -23.84 -13.99 -2.53
C ASP A 48 -23.43 -13.25 -1.23
N ASN A 49 -22.37 -12.43 -1.29
CA ASN A 49 -21.89 -11.64 -0.16
C ASN A 49 -22.35 -10.18 -0.16
N ALA A 50 -23.17 -9.77 -1.13
CA ALA A 50 -23.61 -8.39 -1.36
C ALA A 50 -22.44 -7.39 -1.37
N ILE A 51 -21.37 -7.71 -2.10
CA ILE A 51 -20.18 -6.86 -2.20
C ILE A 51 -20.50 -5.63 -3.04
N ALA A 52 -20.51 -4.46 -2.40
CA ALA A 52 -20.74 -3.18 -3.07
C ALA A 52 -19.50 -2.72 -3.87
N TYR A 53 -18.32 -2.86 -3.27
CA TYR A 53 -17.05 -2.38 -3.83
C TYR A 53 -15.95 -3.40 -3.65
N VAL A 54 -15.05 -3.47 -4.62
CA VAL A 54 -13.83 -4.26 -4.59
C VAL A 54 -12.62 -3.35 -4.76
N PHE A 55 -11.76 -3.33 -3.74
CA PHE A 55 -10.53 -2.53 -3.74
C PHE A 55 -9.36 -3.35 -4.26
N VAL A 56 -8.65 -2.83 -5.25
CA VAL A 56 -7.47 -3.45 -5.87
C VAL A 56 -6.27 -2.50 -5.70
N PRO A 57 -5.40 -2.76 -4.71
CA PRO A 57 -4.18 -2.00 -4.52
C PRO A 57 -3.09 -2.44 -5.51
N THR A 58 -2.25 -1.50 -5.92
CA THR A 58 -0.98 -1.74 -6.61
C THR A 58 0.09 -0.95 -5.87
N LEU A 59 1.13 -1.66 -5.40
CA LEU A 59 2.24 -1.06 -4.67
C LEU A 59 3.47 -0.97 -5.57
N SER A 60 4.12 0.19 -5.54
CA SER A 60 5.44 0.42 -6.11
C SER A 60 6.33 1.06 -5.06
N THR A 61 7.60 0.68 -5.02
CA THR A 61 8.57 1.18 -4.04
C THR A 61 9.78 1.75 -4.75
N ASP A 62 10.25 2.88 -4.26
CA ASP A 62 11.50 3.53 -4.69
C ASP A 62 12.35 3.85 -3.46
N SER A 63 13.67 3.78 -3.61
CA SER A 63 14.59 4.05 -2.49
C SER A 63 15.86 4.72 -2.99
N SER A 64 16.36 5.68 -2.21
CA SER A 64 17.61 6.38 -2.50
C SER A 64 18.43 6.61 -1.23
N SER A 65 19.74 6.72 -1.42
CA SER A 65 20.71 7.08 -0.39
C SER A 65 21.44 8.34 -0.80
N ASP A 66 21.64 9.27 0.13
CA ASP A 66 22.39 10.51 -0.13
C ASP A 66 23.92 10.28 -0.31
N SER A 67 24.41 9.06 -0.06
CA SER A 67 25.80 8.67 -0.29
C SER A 67 25.92 7.22 -0.77
N ALA A 68 26.82 6.98 -1.73
CA ALA A 68 27.18 5.65 -2.21
C ALA A 68 27.84 4.76 -1.13
N PHE A 69 28.19 5.34 0.03
CA PHE A 69 28.85 4.67 1.15
C PHE A 69 27.95 4.42 2.37
N THR A 70 26.69 4.85 2.36
CA THR A 70 25.75 4.65 3.47
C THR A 70 24.69 3.62 3.09
N TRP A 71 24.89 2.40 3.61
CA TRP A 71 23.85 1.39 3.68
C TRP A 71 23.29 1.37 5.11
N PRO A 72 21.97 1.38 5.33
CA PRO A 72 20.82 1.29 4.42
C PRO A 72 20.36 2.64 3.83
N PRO A 73 19.38 2.65 2.90
CA PRO A 73 18.80 3.88 2.35
C PRO A 73 18.21 4.80 3.42
N THR A 74 18.63 6.06 3.39
CA THR A 74 18.12 7.13 4.26
C THR A 74 16.72 7.59 3.85
N ARG A 75 16.33 7.35 2.60
CA ARG A 75 15.04 7.73 2.03
C ARG A 75 14.38 6.55 1.32
N PHE A 76 13.11 6.36 1.64
CA PHE A 76 12.26 5.35 1.02
C PHE A 76 10.93 5.98 0.65
N THR A 77 10.40 5.61 -0.51
CA THR A 77 9.14 6.11 -1.03
C THR A 77 8.26 4.92 -1.42
N VAL A 78 7.00 4.95 -1.01
CA VAL A 78 6.00 3.93 -1.36
C VAL A 78 4.89 4.62 -2.11
N THR A 79 4.65 4.20 -3.34
CA THR A 79 3.48 4.63 -4.10
C THR A 79 2.43 3.54 -4.05
N LEU A 80 1.24 3.90 -3.58
CA LEU A 80 0.08 3.04 -3.48
C LEU A 80 -1.00 3.59 -4.41
N ASP A 81 -1.27 2.87 -5.48
CA ASP A 81 -2.38 3.14 -6.38
C ASP A 81 -3.52 2.17 -6.04
N CYS A 82 -4.66 2.70 -5.60
CA CYS A 82 -5.79 1.88 -5.23
C CYS A 82 -6.99 2.26 -6.08
N ARG A 83 -7.52 1.27 -6.79
CA ARG A 83 -8.77 1.38 -7.53
C ARG A 83 -9.88 0.64 -6.78
N ALA A 84 -11.08 1.20 -6.76
CA ALA A 84 -12.29 0.54 -6.33
C ALA A 84 -13.20 0.34 -7.54
N VAL A 85 -13.68 -0.89 -7.71
CA VAL A 85 -14.67 -1.25 -8.73
C VAL A 85 -15.96 -1.70 -8.08
N ASP A 86 -17.10 -1.48 -8.74
CA ASP A 86 -18.39 -2.00 -8.29
C ASP A 86 -18.58 -3.48 -8.68
N ALA A 87 -19.73 -4.05 -8.31
CA ALA A 87 -20.10 -5.43 -8.66
C ALA A 87 -20.24 -5.69 -10.18
N SER A 88 -20.39 -4.64 -10.99
CA SER A 88 -20.39 -4.75 -12.46
C SER A 88 -18.97 -4.77 -13.05
N GLY A 89 -17.96 -4.40 -12.24
CA GLY A 89 -16.58 -4.23 -12.64
C GLY A 89 -16.26 -2.80 -13.12
N ALA A 90 -17.20 -1.86 -13.01
CA ALA A 90 -16.97 -0.47 -13.37
C ALA A 90 -16.11 0.22 -12.31
N LEU A 91 -15.17 1.05 -12.76
CA LEU A 91 -14.34 1.86 -11.88
C LEU A 91 -15.19 2.95 -11.22
N VAL A 92 -15.28 2.92 -9.89
CA VAL A 92 -16.04 3.91 -9.11
C VAL A 92 -15.13 4.92 -8.42
N TRP A 93 -13.90 4.53 -8.12
CA TRP A 93 -12.93 5.40 -7.45
C TRP A 93 -11.51 4.92 -7.75
N GLN A 94 -10.58 5.87 -7.89
CA GLN A 94 -9.17 5.56 -7.95
C GLN A 94 -8.38 6.68 -7.30
N GLN A 95 -7.39 6.32 -6.49
CA GLN A 95 -6.46 7.28 -5.96
C GLN A 95 -5.05 6.72 -5.91
N ARG A 96 -4.09 7.56 -6.31
CA ARG A 96 -2.67 7.31 -6.12
C ARG A 96 -2.15 8.17 -4.98
N VAL A 97 -1.59 7.53 -3.96
CA VAL A 97 -0.94 8.20 -2.84
C VAL A 97 0.52 7.79 -2.76
N THR A 98 1.36 8.73 -2.37
CA THR A 98 2.79 8.49 -2.15
C THR A 98 3.13 8.75 -0.70
N GLY A 99 3.64 7.73 -0.03
CA GLY A 99 4.19 7.78 1.31
C GLY A 99 5.71 7.96 1.28
N GLU A 100 6.23 8.76 2.20
CA GLU A 100 7.67 8.97 2.36
C GLU A 100 8.13 8.48 3.74
N GLY A 101 9.30 7.87 3.77
CA GLY A 101 9.96 7.47 4.99
C GLY A 101 11.41 7.88 4.95
N ARG A 102 11.87 8.46 6.07
CA ARG A 102 13.26 8.84 6.27
C ARG A 102 13.78 8.19 7.54
N ALA A 103 15.04 7.79 7.54
CA ALA A 103 15.72 7.29 8.72
C ALA A 103 17.16 7.82 8.75
N GLU A 104 17.55 8.40 9.88
CA GLU A 104 18.93 8.82 10.14
C GLU A 104 19.79 7.62 10.55
N PHE A 105 21.12 7.73 10.41
CA PHE A 105 22.07 6.65 10.74
C PHE A 105 21.93 6.14 12.18
N SER A 106 21.67 7.05 13.11
CA SER A 106 21.44 6.71 14.52
C SER A 106 20.18 5.88 14.74
N GLU A 107 19.20 5.96 13.85
CA GLU A 107 17.91 5.28 13.94
C GLU A 107 17.96 3.90 13.27
N PHE A 108 18.54 3.80 12.07
CA PHE A 108 18.53 2.52 11.33
C PHE A 108 19.62 1.53 11.74
N LYS A 109 20.62 1.93 12.55
CA LYS A 109 21.72 1.03 12.96
C LYS A 109 21.24 -0.25 13.65
N HIS A 110 20.06 -0.19 14.29
CA HIS A 110 19.38 -1.33 14.91
C HIS A 110 18.09 -1.75 14.18
N ASP A 111 17.58 -0.92 13.26
CA ASP A 111 16.40 -1.21 12.42
C ASP A 111 16.63 -0.76 10.97
N ARG A 112 17.21 -1.67 10.18
CA ARG A 112 17.61 -1.43 8.79
C ARG A 112 16.41 -1.25 7.84
N GLY A 113 15.18 -1.49 8.30
CA GLY A 113 13.94 -1.36 7.52
C GLY A 113 13.11 -0.12 7.87
N LEU A 114 13.53 0.69 8.84
CA LEU A 114 12.73 1.77 9.43
C LEU A 114 12.19 2.79 8.40
N ALA A 115 13.02 3.22 7.45
CA ALA A 115 12.59 4.14 6.40
C ALA A 115 11.46 3.53 5.54
N GLY A 116 11.57 2.25 5.18
CA GLY A 116 10.52 1.54 4.46
C GLY A 116 9.22 1.44 5.25
N TRP A 117 9.31 1.09 6.54
CA TRP A 117 8.15 1.02 7.42
C TRP A 117 7.41 2.35 7.55
N ARG A 118 8.17 3.46 7.75
CA ARG A 118 7.61 4.81 7.81
C ARG A 118 6.90 5.18 6.51
N ALA A 119 7.51 4.88 5.36
CA ALA A 119 6.92 5.15 4.05
C ALA A 119 5.61 4.38 3.83
N ILE A 120 5.56 3.10 4.21
CA ILE A 120 4.35 2.28 4.13
C ILE A 120 3.24 2.85 5.03
N GLN A 121 3.57 3.15 6.29
CA GLN A 121 2.60 3.71 7.24
C GLN A 121 2.01 5.03 6.74
N ASP A 122 2.86 5.94 6.25
CA ASP A 122 2.45 7.21 5.68
C ASP A 122 1.55 7.01 4.45
N ALA A 123 1.90 6.09 3.53
CA ALA A 123 1.07 5.78 2.36
C ALA A 123 -0.33 5.26 2.75
N PHE A 124 -0.43 4.33 3.69
CA PHE A 124 -1.72 3.78 4.13
C PHE A 124 -2.56 4.78 4.92
N GLN A 125 -1.95 5.67 5.70
CA GLN A 125 -2.66 6.77 6.38
C GLN A 125 -3.26 7.74 5.36
N LYS A 126 -2.49 8.14 4.35
CA LYS A 126 -2.97 8.98 3.24
C LYS A 126 -4.09 8.30 2.46
N LEU A 127 -3.98 7.00 2.18
CA LEU A 127 -5.04 6.23 1.54
C LEU A 127 -6.33 6.25 2.37
N GLN A 128 -6.24 5.98 3.67
CA GLN A 128 -7.40 6.02 4.55
C GLN A 128 -8.08 7.39 4.54
N GLY A 129 -7.29 8.47 4.57
CA GLY A 129 -7.80 9.83 4.44
C GLY A 129 -8.59 10.02 3.13
N ALA A 130 -8.00 9.60 2.01
CA ALA A 130 -8.63 9.72 0.69
C ALA A 130 -9.94 8.94 0.59
N ILE A 131 -9.98 7.71 1.13
CA ILE A 131 -11.20 6.88 1.16
C ILE A 131 -12.28 7.55 2.02
N ARG A 132 -11.92 8.11 3.18
CA ARG A 132 -12.88 8.80 4.07
C ARG A 132 -13.52 10.02 3.43
N THR A 133 -12.79 10.73 2.57
CA THR A 133 -13.28 11.92 1.88
C THR A 133 -13.98 11.63 0.55
N ALA A 134 -13.89 10.40 0.04
CA ALA A 134 -14.54 10.00 -1.22
C ALA A 134 -16.06 9.88 -1.01
N SER A 135 -16.82 10.77 -1.64
CA SER A 135 -18.29 10.75 -1.60
C SER A 135 -18.88 9.61 -2.43
N GLU A 136 -18.15 9.13 -3.43
CA GLU A 136 -18.56 8.04 -4.34
C GLU A 136 -18.60 6.67 -3.66
N LEU A 137 -17.98 6.56 -2.48
CA LEU A 137 -17.89 5.33 -1.68
C LEU A 137 -18.85 5.32 -0.47
N ARG A 138 -19.82 6.24 -0.43
CA ARG A 138 -20.77 6.41 0.70
C ARG A 138 -22.19 6.00 0.36
#